data_AF-A0AAE9F8Q3-F1
#
_entry.id   AF-A0AAE9F8Q3-F1
#
_cell.length_a   1.000
_cell.length_b   1.000
_cell.length_c   1.000
_cell.angle_alpha   90.00
_cell.angle_beta   90.00
_cell.angle_gamma   90.00
#
_symmetry.space_group_name_H-M   'P 1'
#
loop_
_entity.id
_entity.type
_entity.pdbx_description
1 polymer ?
#
loop_
_entity_poly.entity_id
_entity_poly.type
_entity_poly.pdbx_seq_one_letter_code
_entity_poly.pdbx_strand_id
1 'polypeptide(L)'
;MGFTLVLDKCLRVFDDGFPHSYAEQMQCVTIYGGTLVNIHNAIENRAVSEFAISKNLDTFWIGAFCFSNQTSSCYSDDYSGPLKYSNFHKGYPLIEKPSNGCVSMLTKGGQAGKWINSDCQKSWLPFICEIPSTIINPAYPNCRFTFNGFCYLHGYGTMDYAESYCQQNNGTIMSIQSQLENAFAQYRLLPELILLGAKRVFQNSYAWADGSIWGTFDNRNPVDRSSETVDCLGLFKLNGLWHRTDCSEKNEFYCKIPLGPKVNDSKCNSTMLMAPTEISSGDGPCTWQLVTPGAYPISIYFVEMANGTTVELYDENMQLSLEIKQSGVYFDAKTNILNVAHDGVGSFKAVVKAQTHGS
;
A
#
# COMPACT_ATOMS: atom_id res chain seq x y z
N MET A 1 -16.25 -11.14 14.54
CA MET A 1 -16.40 -10.13 13.46
C MET A 1 -16.94 -10.85 12.23
N GLY A 2 -18.06 -10.40 11.66
CA GLY A 2 -18.83 -11.13 10.64
C GLY A 2 -18.31 -11.03 9.19
N PHE A 3 -16.99 -11.00 8.99
CA PHE A 3 -16.37 -11.03 7.67
C PHE A 3 -16.05 -12.47 7.27
N THR A 4 -16.15 -12.77 5.97
CA THR A 4 -15.81 -14.07 5.37
C THR A 4 -14.66 -13.87 4.39
N LEU A 5 -13.62 -14.71 4.47
CA LEU A 5 -12.54 -14.70 3.48
C LEU A 5 -13.05 -15.30 2.16
N VAL A 6 -12.97 -14.51 1.09
CA VAL A 6 -13.31 -14.90 -0.29
C VAL A 6 -12.11 -14.58 -1.16
N LEU A 7 -11.39 -15.60 -1.60
CA LEU A 7 -10.04 -15.49 -2.16
C LEU A 7 -9.09 -14.82 -1.15
N ASP A 8 -8.58 -13.64 -1.48
CA ASP A 8 -7.70 -12.80 -0.68
C ASP A 8 -8.42 -11.57 -0.07
N LYS A 9 -9.75 -11.46 -0.27
CA LYS A 9 -10.59 -10.37 0.24
C LYS A 9 -11.40 -10.81 1.45
N CYS A 10 -11.44 -9.99 2.49
CA CYS A 10 -12.36 -10.19 3.62
C CYS A 10 -13.66 -9.44 3.32
N LEU A 11 -14.74 -10.19 3.05
CA LEU A 11 -16.02 -9.62 2.61
C LEU A 11 -17.10 -9.71 3.70
N ARG A 12 -17.94 -8.68 3.78
CA ARG A 12 -19.14 -8.68 4.64
C ARG A 12 -20.34 -8.11 3.90
N VAL A 13 -21.44 -8.86 3.96
CA VAL A 13 -22.72 -8.48 3.35
C VAL A 13 -23.54 -7.62 4.31
N PHE A 14 -24.20 -6.63 3.73
CA PHE A 14 -25.29 -5.85 4.32
C PHE A 14 -26.48 -5.99 3.39
N ASP A 15 -27.49 -6.72 3.87
CA ASP A 15 -28.74 -7.01 3.18
C ASP A 15 -29.76 -5.87 3.33
N ASP A 16 -29.63 -5.06 4.38
CA ASP A 16 -30.28 -3.76 4.48
C ASP A 16 -29.77 -2.84 3.36
N GLY A 17 -30.62 -2.56 2.39
CA GLY A 17 -30.24 -1.74 1.24
C GLY A 17 -30.05 -0.28 1.62
N PHE A 18 -29.04 0.38 1.05
CA PHE A 18 -28.80 1.82 1.22
C PHE A 18 -28.37 2.47 -0.11
N PRO A 19 -28.42 3.81 -0.20
CA PRO A 19 -27.77 4.55 -1.27
C PRO A 19 -26.27 4.23 -1.34
N HIS A 20 -25.70 4.20 -2.55
CA HIS A 20 -24.30 3.81 -2.79
C HIS A 20 -23.32 4.65 -1.96
N SER A 21 -23.49 5.98 -1.93
CA SER A 21 -22.60 6.86 -1.17
C SER A 21 -22.66 6.63 0.34
N TYR A 22 -23.82 6.22 0.87
CA TYR A 22 -23.95 5.88 2.29
C TYR A 22 -23.29 4.53 2.58
N ALA A 23 -23.50 3.54 1.72
CA ALA A 23 -22.88 2.24 1.81
C ALA A 23 -21.34 2.35 1.80
N GLU A 24 -20.77 3.10 0.85
CA GLU A 24 -19.33 3.34 0.76
C GLU A 24 -18.81 4.11 1.98
N GLN A 25 -19.30 5.34 2.20
CA GLN A 25 -18.67 6.26 3.15
C GLN A 25 -18.98 5.94 4.60
N MET A 26 -20.26 5.70 4.92
CA MET A 26 -20.69 5.53 6.30
C MET A 26 -20.46 4.11 6.79
N GLN A 27 -20.72 3.11 5.95
CA GLN A 27 -20.62 1.71 6.35
C GLN A 27 -19.22 1.17 6.11
N CYS A 28 -18.79 1.07 4.84
CA CYS A 28 -17.53 0.40 4.54
C CYS A 28 -16.30 1.20 5.02
N VAL A 29 -16.21 2.49 4.69
CA VAL A 29 -15.07 3.34 5.07
C VAL A 29 -15.09 3.67 6.56
N THR A 30 -16.14 4.33 7.05
CA THR A 30 -16.13 4.89 8.42
C THR A 30 -16.16 3.79 9.50
N ILE A 31 -17.05 2.81 9.38
CA ILE A 31 -17.22 1.78 10.42
C ILE A 31 -16.16 0.68 10.30
N TYR A 32 -15.85 0.25 9.07
CA TYR A 32 -15.00 -0.92 8.84
C TYR A 32 -13.62 -0.61 8.26
N GLY A 33 -13.28 0.64 7.94
CA GLY A 33 -11.98 1.00 7.38
C GLY A 33 -11.66 0.28 6.07
N GLY A 34 -12.71 0.01 5.29
CA GLY A 34 -12.64 -0.67 4.00
C GLY A 34 -13.32 0.15 2.91
N THR A 35 -13.84 -0.53 1.91
CA THR A 35 -14.56 0.04 0.76
C THR A 35 -15.70 -0.90 0.38
N LEU A 36 -16.60 -0.50 -0.51
CA LEU A 36 -17.41 -1.45 -1.26
C LEU A 36 -16.48 -2.39 -2.04
N VAL A 37 -16.93 -3.62 -2.29
CA VAL A 37 -16.10 -4.63 -2.95
C VAL A 37 -15.65 -4.17 -4.35
N ASN A 38 -14.34 -4.02 -4.55
CA ASN A 38 -13.73 -3.69 -5.84
C ASN A 38 -13.36 -5.00 -6.56
N ILE A 39 -13.50 -5.00 -7.89
CA ILE A 39 -13.29 -6.21 -8.71
C ILE A 39 -12.29 -5.91 -9.82
N HIS A 40 -11.14 -6.57 -9.77
CA HIS A 40 -10.02 -6.27 -10.67
C HIS A 40 -9.79 -7.34 -11.75
N ASN A 41 -10.46 -8.49 -11.67
CA ASN A 41 -10.37 -9.54 -12.68
C ASN A 41 -11.59 -10.47 -12.68
N ALA A 42 -11.64 -11.37 -13.66
CA ALA A 42 -12.74 -12.32 -13.84
C ALA A 42 -12.87 -13.35 -12.71
N ILE A 43 -11.77 -13.70 -12.03
CA ILE A 43 -11.76 -14.67 -10.94
C ILE A 43 -12.44 -14.06 -9.71
N GLU A 44 -12.05 -12.83 -9.34
CA GLU A 44 -12.71 -12.04 -8.30
C GLU A 44 -14.19 -11.83 -8.62
N ASN A 45 -14.53 -11.46 -9.86
CA ASN A 45 -15.91 -11.25 -10.26
C ASN A 45 -16.79 -12.48 -10.01
N ARG A 46 -16.28 -13.65 -10.37
CA ARG A 46 -16.98 -14.91 -10.15
C ARG A 46 -17.11 -15.22 -8.66
N ALA A 47 -16.03 -15.10 -7.89
CA ALA A 47 -16.03 -15.39 -6.46
C ALA A 47 -16.97 -14.47 -5.67
N VAL A 48 -16.95 -13.16 -5.97
CA VAL A 48 -17.85 -12.17 -5.36
C VAL A 48 -19.30 -12.45 -5.75
N SER A 49 -19.56 -12.80 -7.01
CA SER A 49 -20.90 -13.17 -7.47
C SER A 49 -21.43 -14.42 -6.76
N GLU A 50 -20.63 -15.49 -6.68
CA GLU A 50 -21.00 -16.74 -5.98
C GLU A 50 -21.21 -16.49 -4.47
N PHE A 51 -20.37 -15.65 -3.85
CA PHE A 51 -20.55 -15.24 -2.46
C PHE A 51 -21.87 -14.49 -2.25
N ALA A 52 -22.20 -13.51 -3.11
CA ALA A 52 -23.47 -12.78 -3.04
C ALA A 52 -24.69 -13.69 -3.25
N ILE A 53 -24.61 -14.65 -4.19
CA ILE A 53 -25.65 -15.68 -4.41
C ILE A 53 -25.85 -16.51 -3.14
N SER A 54 -24.77 -16.94 -2.48
CA SER A 54 -24.85 -17.72 -1.23
C SER A 54 -25.53 -16.97 -0.07
N LYS A 55 -25.61 -15.63 -0.18
CA LYS A 55 -26.28 -14.75 0.78
C LYS A 55 -27.67 -14.28 0.32
N ASN A 56 -28.20 -14.89 -0.76
CA ASN A 56 -29.50 -14.56 -1.34
C ASN A 56 -29.65 -13.08 -1.76
N LEU A 57 -28.55 -12.44 -2.19
CA LEU A 57 -28.64 -11.11 -2.78
C LEU A 57 -29.03 -11.26 -4.26
N ASP A 58 -29.95 -10.43 -4.74
CA ASP A 58 -30.39 -10.38 -6.14
C ASP A 58 -29.55 -9.42 -7.00
N THR A 59 -29.26 -8.27 -6.39
CA THR A 59 -28.46 -7.19 -6.93
C THR A 59 -27.82 -6.47 -5.76
N PHE A 60 -26.57 -6.04 -5.89
CA PHE A 60 -25.87 -5.34 -4.82
C PHE A 60 -24.87 -4.33 -5.36
N TRP A 61 -24.56 -3.30 -4.56
CA TRP A 61 -23.54 -2.31 -4.89
C TRP A 61 -22.13 -2.91 -4.89
N ILE A 62 -21.33 -2.51 -5.88
CA ILE A 62 -19.89 -2.76 -5.93
C ILE A 62 -19.13 -1.42 -5.93
N GLY A 63 -17.84 -1.48 -5.61
CA GLY A 63 -16.95 -0.33 -5.57
C GLY A 63 -16.55 0.14 -6.97
N ALA A 64 -17.49 0.71 -7.71
CA ALA A 64 -17.21 1.34 -8.99
C ALA A 64 -18.21 2.44 -9.34
N PHE A 65 -17.71 3.45 -10.05
CA PHE A 65 -18.48 4.58 -10.54
C PHE A 65 -18.11 4.92 -11.99
N CYS A 66 -19.11 5.18 -12.83
CA CYS A 66 -18.93 5.59 -14.23
C CYS A 66 -19.42 7.01 -14.48
N PHE A 67 -18.62 7.83 -15.17
CA PHE A 67 -18.96 9.21 -15.52
C PHE A 67 -19.66 9.35 -16.88
N SER A 68 -19.62 8.32 -17.74
CA SER A 68 -20.24 8.32 -19.07
C SER A 68 -20.61 6.90 -19.54
N ASN A 69 -21.18 6.80 -20.73
CA ASN A 69 -21.55 5.53 -21.38
C ASN A 69 -20.34 4.74 -21.92
N GLN A 70 -19.11 5.16 -21.61
CA GLN A 70 -17.89 4.46 -21.98
C GLN A 70 -17.24 3.83 -20.74
N THR A 71 -16.81 2.57 -20.87
CA THR A 71 -16.10 1.86 -19.78
C THR A 71 -14.80 2.54 -19.39
N SER A 72 -14.16 3.29 -20.30
CA SER A 72 -12.97 4.12 -20.04
C SER A 72 -13.22 5.25 -19.02
N SER A 73 -14.48 5.61 -18.80
CA SER A 73 -14.88 6.62 -17.81
C SER A 73 -15.28 6.02 -16.46
N CYS A 74 -15.05 4.72 -16.26
CA CYS A 74 -15.37 4.03 -15.03
C CYS A 74 -14.12 3.83 -14.17
N TYR A 75 -14.27 4.06 -12.87
CA TYR A 75 -13.21 4.04 -11.88
C TYR A 75 -13.61 3.17 -10.70
N SER A 76 -12.62 2.55 -10.08
CA SER A 76 -12.78 1.84 -8.80
C SER A 76 -12.91 2.85 -7.66
N ASP A 77 -13.73 2.54 -6.66
CA ASP A 77 -13.95 3.44 -5.51
C ASP A 77 -12.79 3.39 -4.50
N ASP A 78 -11.91 2.38 -4.59
CA ASP A 78 -10.69 2.21 -3.78
C ASP A 78 -9.51 3.12 -4.15
N TYR A 79 -9.70 4.11 -5.03
CA TYR A 79 -8.65 4.99 -5.54
C TYR A 79 -7.56 4.26 -6.37
N SER A 80 -7.78 3.00 -6.80
CA SER A 80 -6.86 2.29 -7.71
C SER A 80 -6.86 2.83 -9.14
N GLY A 81 -7.80 3.74 -9.45
CA GLY A 81 -7.89 4.45 -10.72
C GLY A 81 -8.91 3.83 -11.68
N PRO A 82 -8.69 3.92 -13.01
CA PRO A 82 -9.59 3.37 -14.00
C PRO A 82 -9.79 1.86 -13.84
N LEU A 83 -10.99 1.38 -14.17
CA LEU A 83 -11.28 -0.06 -14.13
C LEU A 83 -10.33 -0.85 -15.05
N LYS A 84 -9.57 -1.77 -14.45
CA LYS A 84 -8.72 -2.74 -15.17
C LYS A 84 -9.53 -3.92 -15.74
N TYR A 85 -10.68 -4.18 -15.14
CA TYR A 85 -11.62 -5.22 -15.52
C TYR A 85 -13.03 -4.67 -15.41
N SER A 86 -13.91 -5.09 -16.31
CA SER A 86 -15.34 -4.83 -16.17
C SER A 86 -16.16 -5.97 -16.75
N ASN A 87 -17.35 -6.19 -16.20
CA ASN A 87 -18.27 -7.21 -16.68
C ASN A 87 -19.67 -6.64 -16.94
N PHE A 88 -19.75 -5.47 -17.56
CA PHE A 88 -21.02 -4.83 -17.85
C PHE A 88 -21.95 -5.72 -18.68
N HIS A 89 -23.23 -5.66 -18.35
CA HIS A 89 -24.29 -6.18 -19.19
C HIS A 89 -24.28 -5.46 -20.55
N LYS A 90 -24.70 -6.15 -21.61
CA LYS A 90 -24.84 -5.53 -22.93
C LYS A 90 -25.73 -4.28 -22.84
N GLY A 91 -25.23 -3.14 -23.34
CA GLY A 91 -25.90 -1.84 -23.27
C GLY A 91 -25.49 -0.95 -22.09
N TYR A 92 -24.59 -1.43 -21.22
CA TYR A 92 -24.02 -0.67 -20.11
C TYR A 92 -22.51 -0.45 -20.31
N PRO A 93 -21.92 0.63 -19.76
CA PRO A 93 -22.56 1.61 -18.88
C PRO A 93 -23.58 2.52 -19.59
N LEU A 94 -24.65 2.87 -18.87
CA LEU A 94 -25.74 3.73 -19.35
C LEU A 94 -26.02 4.84 -18.34
N ILE A 95 -25.43 6.00 -18.60
CA ILE A 95 -25.44 7.20 -17.77
C ILE A 95 -26.32 8.26 -18.45
N GLU A 96 -27.61 8.21 -18.15
CA GLU A 96 -28.56 9.21 -18.64
C GLU A 96 -28.48 10.52 -17.85
N LYS A 97 -28.04 10.44 -16.58
CA LYS A 97 -27.84 11.56 -15.67
C LYS A 97 -26.60 11.30 -14.81
N PRO A 98 -25.92 12.34 -14.30
CA PRO A 98 -24.75 12.17 -13.44
C PRO A 98 -25.02 11.31 -12.18
N SER A 99 -26.26 11.29 -11.67
CA SER A 99 -26.64 10.47 -10.52
C SER A 99 -26.73 8.98 -10.83
N ASN A 100 -26.70 8.57 -12.10
CA ASN A 100 -26.78 7.18 -12.52
C ASN A 100 -25.41 6.50 -12.64
N GLY A 101 -24.33 7.08 -12.10
CA GLY A 101 -22.97 6.55 -12.26
C GLY A 101 -22.65 5.27 -11.49
N CYS A 102 -23.36 5.00 -10.38
CA CYS A 102 -23.01 3.94 -9.45
C CYS A 102 -23.25 2.55 -10.03
N VAL A 103 -22.32 1.64 -9.80
CA VAL A 103 -22.33 0.30 -10.40
C VAL A 103 -22.85 -0.74 -9.40
N SER A 104 -23.75 -1.60 -9.88
CA SER A 104 -24.25 -2.75 -9.14
C SER A 104 -24.08 -4.04 -9.94
N MET A 105 -23.93 -5.16 -9.23
CA MET A 105 -23.81 -6.50 -9.82
C MET A 105 -25.13 -7.25 -9.69
N LEU A 106 -25.56 -7.89 -10.78
CA LEU A 106 -26.68 -8.83 -10.83
C LEU A 106 -26.21 -10.24 -10.44
N THR A 107 -27.03 -10.99 -9.71
CA THR A 107 -26.70 -12.37 -9.29
C THR A 107 -27.70 -13.43 -9.80
N LYS A 108 -28.81 -13.00 -10.42
CA LYS A 108 -29.89 -13.88 -10.85
C LYS A 108 -29.84 -14.24 -12.34
N GLY A 109 -30.23 -15.48 -12.62
CA GLY A 109 -30.43 -16.00 -13.98
C GLY A 109 -29.16 -16.00 -14.84
N GLY A 110 -29.34 -16.01 -16.16
CA GLY A 110 -28.21 -16.00 -17.13
C GLY A 110 -27.38 -14.72 -17.14
N GLN A 111 -27.71 -13.73 -16.30
CA GLN A 111 -26.99 -12.46 -16.15
C GLN A 111 -26.18 -12.40 -14.86
N ALA A 112 -26.10 -13.49 -14.08
CA ALA A 112 -25.31 -13.54 -12.86
C ALA A 112 -23.85 -13.11 -13.12
N GLY A 113 -23.35 -12.21 -12.26
CA GLY A 113 -22.03 -11.63 -12.34
C GLY A 113 -21.92 -10.43 -13.29
N LYS A 114 -22.98 -10.05 -14.02
CA LYS A 114 -22.99 -8.87 -14.91
C LYS A 114 -23.27 -7.57 -14.15
N TRP A 115 -22.69 -6.48 -14.64
CA TRP A 115 -22.79 -5.17 -14.00
C TRP A 115 -23.74 -4.25 -14.75
N ILE A 116 -24.45 -3.43 -14.00
CA ILE A 116 -25.30 -2.36 -14.52
C ILE A 116 -25.04 -1.08 -13.74
N ASN A 117 -25.43 0.05 -14.29
CA ASN A 117 -25.46 1.29 -13.52
C ASN A 117 -26.85 1.51 -12.91
N SER A 118 -26.90 2.20 -11.78
CA SER A 118 -28.13 2.53 -11.05
C SER A 118 -28.02 3.92 -10.43
N ASP A 119 -29.16 4.51 -10.07
CA ASP A 119 -29.16 5.83 -9.44
C ASP A 119 -28.57 5.73 -8.03
N CYS A 120 -27.46 6.44 -7.79
CA CYS A 120 -26.67 6.40 -6.58
C CYS A 120 -27.44 6.75 -5.31
N GLN A 121 -28.44 7.63 -5.42
CA GLN A 121 -29.16 8.21 -4.26
C GLN A 121 -30.55 7.61 -4.10
N LYS A 122 -31.18 7.20 -5.21
CA LYS A 122 -32.55 6.67 -5.19
C LYS A 122 -32.63 5.16 -5.09
N SER A 123 -31.56 4.45 -5.46
CA SER A 123 -31.56 2.99 -5.39
C SER A 123 -31.08 2.55 -4.00
N TRP A 124 -31.91 1.74 -3.34
CA TRP A 124 -31.60 1.14 -2.04
C TRP A 124 -31.25 -0.31 -2.29
N LEU A 125 -29.96 -0.59 -2.47
CA LEU A 125 -29.47 -1.92 -2.76
C LEU A 125 -28.66 -2.45 -1.60
N PRO A 126 -28.74 -3.77 -1.32
CA PRO A 126 -27.74 -4.46 -0.54
C PRO A 126 -26.34 -4.14 -1.04
N PHE A 127 -25.34 -4.35 -0.20
CA PHE A 127 -23.96 -4.07 -0.56
C PHE A 127 -22.99 -4.97 0.18
N ILE A 128 -21.77 -5.05 -0.36
CA ILE A 128 -20.71 -5.85 0.21
C ILE A 128 -19.53 -4.93 0.49
N CYS A 129 -19.15 -4.83 1.75
CA CYS A 129 -17.89 -4.19 2.11
C CYS A 129 -16.75 -5.19 2.00
N GLU A 130 -15.62 -4.73 1.50
CA GLU A 130 -14.34 -5.42 1.59
C GLU A 130 -13.40 -4.69 2.55
N ILE A 131 -12.59 -5.47 3.26
CA ILE A 131 -11.42 -4.99 4.00
C ILE A 131 -10.20 -5.79 3.54
N PRO A 132 -8.99 -5.21 3.59
CA PRO A 132 -7.76 -5.95 3.31
C PRO A 132 -7.67 -7.18 4.21
N SER A 133 -7.24 -8.32 3.65
CA SER A 133 -6.94 -9.49 4.46
C SER A 133 -5.75 -9.19 5.37
N THR A 134 -5.90 -9.50 6.66
CA THR A 134 -4.83 -9.33 7.63
C THR A 134 -4.36 -10.71 8.07
N ILE A 135 -3.11 -11.04 7.74
CA ILE A 135 -2.42 -12.14 8.41
C ILE A 135 -2.14 -11.63 9.82
N ILE A 136 -2.83 -12.18 10.81
CA ILE A 136 -2.54 -11.87 12.22
C ILE A 136 -1.17 -12.49 12.53
N ASN A 137 -0.15 -11.64 12.69
CA ASN A 137 1.15 -12.09 13.13
C ASN A 137 1.07 -12.51 14.61
N PRO A 138 1.44 -13.75 14.96
CA PRO A 138 1.49 -14.20 16.35
C PRO A 138 2.38 -13.35 17.26
N ALA A 139 3.35 -12.62 16.69
CA ALA A 139 4.25 -11.72 17.43
C ALA A 139 3.55 -10.46 17.97
N TYR A 140 2.41 -10.06 17.40
CA TYR A 140 1.61 -8.90 17.85
C TYR A 140 0.15 -9.30 18.10
N PRO A 141 -0.11 -10.23 19.04
CA PRO A 141 -1.46 -10.79 19.26
C PRO A 141 -2.46 -9.74 19.76
N ASN A 142 -1.96 -8.64 20.32
CA ASN A 142 -2.76 -7.54 20.87
C ASN A 142 -2.91 -6.36 19.91
N CYS A 143 -2.57 -6.51 18.62
CA CYS A 143 -2.72 -5.43 17.66
C CYS A 143 -4.20 -5.13 17.36
N ARG A 144 -4.73 -4.09 18.02
CA ARG A 144 -6.14 -3.69 17.88
C ARG A 144 -6.44 -3.06 16.52
N PHE A 145 -5.50 -2.32 15.95
CA PHE A 145 -5.68 -1.55 14.73
C PHE A 145 -4.79 -2.11 13.64
N THR A 146 -5.41 -2.72 12.63
CA THR A 146 -4.69 -3.33 11.51
C THR A 146 -5.25 -2.80 10.20
N PHE A 147 -4.35 -2.47 9.27
CA PHE A 147 -4.73 -2.03 7.93
C PHE A 147 -3.63 -2.40 6.94
N ASN A 148 -4.02 -2.96 5.79
CA ASN A 148 -3.14 -3.28 4.67
C ASN A 148 -1.83 -4.01 5.05
N GLY A 149 -1.92 -5.04 5.90
CA GLY A 149 -0.74 -5.78 6.34
C GLY A 149 0.15 -5.08 7.37
N PHE A 150 -0.31 -3.97 7.97
CA PHE A 150 0.36 -3.28 9.07
C PHE A 150 -0.48 -3.29 10.35
N CYS A 151 0.23 -3.27 11.47
CA CYS A 151 -0.27 -3.01 12.81
C CYS A 151 0.02 -1.58 13.20
N TYR A 152 -0.96 -0.92 13.83
CA TYR A 152 -0.86 0.45 14.29
C TYR A 152 -0.87 0.46 15.83
N LEU A 153 0.33 0.61 16.43
CA LEU A 153 0.53 0.63 17.87
C LEU A 153 0.51 2.06 18.40
N HIS A 154 -0.37 2.34 19.36
CA HIS A 154 -0.55 3.68 19.94
C HIS A 154 0.59 4.07 20.91
N GLY A 155 0.96 5.35 20.93
CA GLY A 155 1.87 5.93 21.91
C GLY A 155 1.67 7.45 22.07
N TYR A 156 2.34 8.05 23.06
CA TYR A 156 2.27 9.49 23.34
C TYR A 156 3.65 10.07 23.61
N GLY A 157 4.02 11.15 22.91
CA GLY A 157 5.33 11.78 23.07
C GLY A 157 5.71 12.73 21.95
N THR A 158 6.95 13.22 21.99
CA THR A 158 7.53 14.08 20.95
C THR A 158 7.90 13.26 19.71
N MET A 159 8.21 13.91 18.60
CA MET A 159 8.63 13.23 17.37
C MET A 159 9.82 12.28 17.59
N ASP A 160 10.86 12.75 18.29
CA ASP A 160 12.07 11.95 18.54
C ASP A 160 11.79 10.74 19.44
N TYR A 161 10.93 10.91 20.45
CA TYR A 161 10.48 9.81 21.31
C TYR A 161 9.62 8.81 20.53
N ALA A 162 8.68 9.31 19.71
CA ALA A 162 7.77 8.49 18.94
C ALA A 162 8.54 7.57 17.98
N GLU A 163 9.49 8.11 17.22
CA GLU A 163 10.32 7.30 16.32
C GLU A 163 11.15 6.28 17.10
N SER A 164 11.80 6.68 18.20
CA SER A 164 12.57 5.76 19.05
C SER A 164 11.71 4.62 19.63
N TYR A 165 10.49 4.94 20.05
CA TYR A 165 9.52 3.97 20.57
C TYR A 165 9.05 3.01 19.47
N CYS A 166 8.79 3.51 18.26
CA CYS A 166 8.38 2.68 17.14
C CYS A 166 9.48 1.75 16.65
N GLN A 167 10.72 2.22 16.59
CA GLN A 167 11.90 1.40 16.24
C GLN A 167 12.10 0.23 17.21
N GLN A 168 11.91 0.46 18.52
CA GLN A 168 11.94 -0.60 19.54
C GLN A 168 10.85 -1.66 19.35
N ASN A 169 9.77 -1.32 18.63
CA ASN A 169 8.66 -2.22 18.30
C ASN A 169 8.71 -2.73 16.86
N ASN A 170 9.87 -2.65 16.19
CA ASN A 170 10.09 -3.06 14.79
C ASN A 170 9.22 -2.33 13.76
N GLY A 171 8.87 -1.07 14.03
CA GLY A 171 8.18 -0.21 13.09
C GLY A 171 8.79 1.19 13.06
N THR A 172 8.06 2.11 12.46
CA THR A 172 8.40 3.54 12.39
C THR A 172 7.17 4.34 12.78
N ILE A 173 7.33 5.63 13.12
CA ILE A 173 6.16 6.48 13.28
C ILE A 173 5.37 6.55 11.95
N MET A 174 4.04 6.50 12.06
CA MET A 174 3.12 6.26 10.94
C MET A 174 3.34 7.19 9.74
N SER A 175 3.63 6.59 8.60
CA SER A 175 3.51 7.18 7.26
C SER A 175 2.07 7.10 6.74
N ILE A 176 1.66 7.98 5.83
CA ILE A 176 0.42 7.80 5.04
C ILE A 176 0.75 7.89 3.55
N GLN A 177 0.51 6.81 2.81
CA GLN A 177 0.89 6.64 1.39
C GLN A 177 -0.29 6.57 0.43
N SER A 178 -1.52 6.61 0.93
CA SER A 178 -2.72 6.51 0.09
C SER A 178 -3.94 7.13 0.76
N GLN A 179 -4.96 7.43 -0.04
CA GLN A 179 -6.24 7.93 0.45
C GLN A 179 -6.95 6.94 1.37
N LEU A 180 -6.84 5.62 1.12
CA LEU A 180 -7.42 4.60 1.98
C LEU A 180 -6.72 4.52 3.33
N GLU A 181 -5.39 4.63 3.35
CA GLU A 181 -4.63 4.71 4.61
C GLU A 181 -4.99 5.98 5.40
N ASN A 182 -5.19 7.11 4.70
CA ASN A 182 -5.64 8.35 5.31
C ASN A 182 -7.05 8.20 5.92
N ALA A 183 -7.98 7.60 5.20
CA ALA A 183 -9.33 7.34 5.68
C ALA A 183 -9.33 6.36 6.87
N PHE A 184 -8.51 5.31 6.82
CA PHE A 184 -8.29 4.43 7.96
C PHE A 184 -7.80 5.21 9.19
N ALA A 185 -6.77 6.04 9.03
CA ALA A 185 -6.25 6.86 10.12
C ALA A 185 -7.32 7.83 10.65
N GLN A 186 -8.10 8.44 9.75
CA GLN A 186 -9.16 9.39 10.08
C GLN A 186 -10.33 8.77 10.85
N TYR A 187 -10.77 7.56 10.50
CA TYR A 187 -12.02 7.01 11.03
C TYR A 187 -11.82 5.87 12.03
N ARG A 188 -10.70 5.14 11.96
CA ARG A 188 -10.47 3.94 12.78
C ARG A 188 -9.56 4.17 13.97
N LEU A 189 -8.59 5.06 13.87
CA LEU A 189 -7.72 5.42 15.00
C LEU A 189 -8.47 6.31 15.98
N LEU A 190 -8.05 6.35 17.24
CA LEU A 190 -8.83 6.98 18.31
C LEU A 190 -8.61 8.51 18.44
N PRO A 191 -7.37 9.01 18.54
CA PRO A 191 -7.08 10.41 18.90
C PRO A 191 -7.50 11.42 17.84
N GLU A 192 -8.01 12.59 18.23
CA GLU A 192 -8.43 13.65 17.29
C GLU A 192 -7.29 14.22 16.44
N LEU A 193 -6.11 14.35 17.02
CA LEU A 193 -4.87 14.77 16.38
C LEU A 193 -3.86 13.63 16.49
N ILE A 194 -3.29 13.23 15.36
CA ILE A 194 -2.31 12.14 15.30
C ILE A 194 -1.03 12.66 14.69
N LEU A 195 0.06 12.66 15.45
CA LEU A 195 1.40 12.99 14.94
C LEU A 195 1.81 11.97 13.88
N LEU A 196 2.24 12.47 12.74
CA LEU A 196 2.68 11.69 11.59
C LEU A 196 4.20 11.63 11.53
N GLY A 197 4.70 10.57 10.91
CA GLY A 197 6.13 10.34 10.71
C GLY A 197 6.80 11.23 9.68
N ALA A 198 6.22 12.38 9.33
CA ALA A 198 6.76 13.30 8.34
C ALA A 198 7.43 14.50 9.03
N LYS A 199 8.70 14.74 8.68
CA LYS A 199 9.46 15.93 9.11
C LYS A 199 9.92 16.73 7.90
N ARG A 200 9.82 18.06 7.99
CA ARG A 200 10.21 18.97 6.92
C ARG A 200 11.72 18.89 6.65
N VAL A 201 12.09 18.76 5.39
CA VAL A 201 13.49 18.73 4.92
C VAL A 201 13.82 19.98 4.11
N PHE A 202 12.84 20.49 3.36
CA PHE A 202 12.96 21.73 2.59
C PHE A 202 11.65 22.52 2.63
N GLN A 203 11.63 23.75 2.12
CA GLN A 203 10.39 24.53 2.04
C GLN A 203 9.29 23.73 1.34
N ASN A 204 8.18 23.49 2.04
CA ASN A 204 7.03 22.70 1.60
C ASN A 204 7.33 21.22 1.22
N SER A 205 8.49 20.68 1.58
CA SER A 205 8.87 19.29 1.31
C SER A 205 9.24 18.55 2.59
N TYR A 206 8.73 17.32 2.74
CA TYR A 206 8.88 16.50 3.94
C TYR A 206 9.53 15.17 3.58
N ALA A 207 10.03 14.47 4.58
CA ALA A 207 10.46 13.08 4.47
C ALA A 207 9.73 12.24 5.50
N TRP A 208 9.30 11.06 5.09
CA TRP A 208 8.74 10.05 5.98
C TRP A 208 9.85 9.30 6.71
N ALA A 209 9.66 9.02 8.00
CA ALA A 209 10.60 8.29 8.84
C ALA A 209 10.86 6.86 8.34
N ASP A 210 9.91 6.26 7.62
CA ASP A 210 10.04 4.94 7.02
C ASP A 210 10.80 4.92 5.67
N GLY A 211 11.24 6.09 5.19
CA GLY A 211 11.93 6.23 3.91
C GLY A 211 11.02 6.13 2.68
N SER A 212 9.70 6.03 2.86
CA SER A 212 8.76 6.06 1.76
C SER A 212 8.82 7.39 1.00
N ILE A 213 8.52 7.33 -0.30
CA ILE A 213 8.66 8.48 -1.20
C ILE A 213 7.64 9.55 -0.81
N TRP A 214 8.12 10.76 -0.48
CA TRP A 214 7.25 11.91 -0.26
C TRP A 214 6.59 12.37 -1.57
N GLY A 215 5.32 12.78 -1.49
CA GLY A 215 4.58 13.38 -2.61
C GLY A 215 3.86 12.39 -3.54
N THR A 216 3.96 11.08 -3.31
CA THR A 216 3.12 10.06 -3.97
C THR A 216 1.66 10.20 -3.57
N PHE A 217 1.42 10.61 -2.33
CA PHE A 217 0.14 11.01 -1.77
C PHE A 217 0.36 12.18 -0.82
N ASP A 218 -0.47 13.22 -0.94
CA ASP A 218 -0.36 14.44 -0.13
C ASP A 218 -1.76 14.92 0.23
N ASN A 219 -2.09 14.84 1.52
CA ASN A 219 -3.36 15.30 2.05
C ASN A 219 -3.20 16.47 3.04
N ARG A 220 -2.16 17.29 2.84
CA ARG A 220 -1.96 18.50 3.63
C ARG A 220 -3.09 19.49 3.43
N ASN A 221 -3.43 20.22 4.49
CA ASN A 221 -4.38 21.30 4.41
C ASN A 221 -3.81 22.43 3.52
N PRO A 222 -4.42 22.74 2.36
CA PRO A 222 -3.90 23.73 1.43
C PRO A 222 -3.95 25.17 1.98
N VAL A 223 -4.69 25.41 3.07
CA VAL A 223 -4.80 26.70 3.75
C VAL A 223 -4.28 26.64 5.18
N ASP A 224 -3.31 25.75 5.46
CA ASP A 224 -2.68 25.63 6.77
C ASP A 224 -2.02 26.96 7.21
N ARG A 225 -2.45 27.48 8.37
CA ARG A 225 -1.99 28.74 8.96
C ARG A 225 -0.99 28.55 10.11
N SER A 226 -0.59 27.31 10.40
CA SER A 226 0.44 27.03 11.39
C SER A 226 1.74 27.77 11.08
N SER A 227 2.52 28.05 12.14
CA SER A 227 3.79 28.76 12.02
C SER A 227 4.70 28.12 10.97
N GLU A 228 5.43 28.93 10.21
CA GLU A 228 6.48 28.41 9.33
C GLU A 228 7.64 27.80 10.12
N THR A 229 7.76 28.06 11.43
CA THR A 229 8.83 27.52 12.27
C THR A 229 8.60 26.10 12.76
N VAL A 230 7.42 25.51 12.51
CA VAL A 230 7.12 24.13 12.90
C VAL A 230 7.33 23.15 11.74
N ASP A 231 8.01 22.04 12.01
CA ASP A 231 8.55 21.12 10.99
C ASP A 231 7.83 19.77 10.90
N CYS A 232 6.96 19.41 11.84
CA CYS A 232 6.26 18.11 11.86
C CYS A 232 4.85 18.22 11.29
N LEU A 233 4.25 17.09 10.91
CA LEU A 233 2.87 17.01 10.46
C LEU A 233 2.00 16.21 11.43
N GLY A 234 0.76 16.65 11.62
CA GLY A 234 -0.28 15.91 12.31
C GLY A 234 -1.55 15.77 11.46
N LEU A 235 -2.17 14.59 11.47
CA LEU A 235 -3.48 14.33 10.88
C LEU A 235 -4.57 14.84 11.84
N PHE A 236 -5.47 15.67 11.34
CA PHE A 236 -6.65 16.11 12.09
C PHE A 236 -7.89 15.32 11.65
N LYS A 237 -8.46 14.50 12.54
CA LYS A 237 -9.56 13.58 12.18
C LYS A 237 -10.82 14.28 11.68
N LEU A 238 -11.06 15.51 12.12
CA LEU A 238 -12.27 16.26 11.76
C LEU A 238 -12.43 16.42 10.23
N ASN A 239 -11.33 16.70 9.54
CA ASN A 239 -11.32 16.91 8.08
C ASN A 239 -10.43 15.91 7.34
N GLY A 240 -9.65 15.10 8.06
CA GLY A 240 -8.71 14.13 7.50
C GLY A 240 -7.45 14.76 6.91
N LEU A 241 -7.26 16.07 7.06
CA LEU A 241 -6.14 16.81 6.47
C LEU A 241 -4.93 16.85 7.41
N TRP A 242 -3.74 17.03 6.83
CA TRP A 242 -2.50 17.16 7.59
C TRP A 242 -2.16 18.62 7.83
N HIS A 243 -1.79 18.97 9.05
CA HIS A 243 -1.44 20.31 9.48
C HIS A 243 -0.02 20.32 10.06
N ARG A 244 0.69 21.44 9.95
CA ARG A 244 1.98 21.58 10.63
C ARG A 244 1.82 21.67 12.14
N THR A 245 2.68 20.98 12.86
CA THR A 245 2.74 20.94 14.34
C THR A 245 4.18 20.96 14.84
N ASP A 246 4.38 21.37 16.10
CA ASP A 246 5.69 21.41 16.74
C ASP A 246 6.19 20.00 17.04
N CYS A 247 7.37 19.65 16.54
CA CYS A 247 8.01 18.36 16.77
C CYS A 247 8.36 18.11 18.26
N SER A 248 8.51 19.19 19.03
CA SER A 248 8.87 19.18 20.45
C SER A 248 7.65 19.04 21.36
N GLU A 249 6.45 19.22 20.81
CA GLU A 249 5.20 19.03 21.55
C GLU A 249 4.87 17.54 21.64
N LYS A 250 4.40 17.12 22.82
CA LYS A 250 3.95 15.75 23.03
C LYS A 250 2.58 15.58 22.40
N ASN A 251 2.46 14.65 21.47
CA ASN A 251 1.25 14.35 20.74
C ASN A 251 0.96 12.85 20.78
N GLU A 252 -0.30 12.49 20.54
CA GLU A 252 -0.70 11.11 20.31
C GLU A 252 -0.18 10.66 18.94
N PHE A 253 0.37 9.46 18.86
CA PHE A 253 0.95 8.92 17.63
C PHE A 253 0.66 7.43 17.50
N TYR A 254 0.90 6.92 16.29
CA TYR A 254 0.89 5.48 16.04
C TYR A 254 2.19 5.05 15.36
N CYS A 255 2.73 3.91 15.79
CA CYS A 255 3.76 3.18 15.07
C CYS A 255 3.11 2.34 13.97
N LYS A 256 3.65 2.38 12.76
CA LYS A 256 3.29 1.49 11.66
C LYS A 256 4.26 0.32 11.62
N ILE A 257 3.77 -0.86 11.99
CA ILE A 257 4.57 -2.08 12.17
C ILE A 257 4.12 -3.10 11.12
N PRO A 258 5.00 -3.64 10.26
CA PRO A 258 4.60 -4.66 9.29
C PRO A 258 4.17 -5.96 9.98
N LEU A 259 2.99 -6.50 9.62
CA LEU A 259 2.44 -7.76 10.14
C LEU A 259 2.86 -8.98 9.30
N GLY A 260 3.03 -8.81 8.00
CA GLY A 260 3.74 -9.83 7.22
C GLY A 260 5.18 -9.97 7.75
N PRO A 261 5.85 -11.12 7.57
CA PRO A 261 7.31 -11.08 7.56
C PRO A 261 7.70 -9.92 6.67
N LYS A 262 8.67 -9.08 7.09
CA LYS A 262 9.26 -8.06 6.22
C LYS A 262 9.31 -8.70 4.85
N VAL A 263 8.58 -8.17 3.86
CA VAL A 263 8.68 -8.69 2.49
C VAL A 263 10.17 -8.77 2.28
N ASN A 264 10.67 -9.97 2.03
CA ASN A 264 12.10 -10.19 1.97
C ASN A 264 12.54 -9.57 0.63
N ASP A 265 12.53 -8.23 0.59
CA ASP A 265 13.03 -7.37 -0.47
C ASP A 265 14.55 -7.50 -0.58
N SER A 266 15.15 -8.38 0.23
CA SER A 266 16.42 -9.02 -0.11
C SER A 266 16.42 -9.48 -1.56
N LYS A 267 15.28 -9.97 -2.09
CA LYS A 267 15.20 -10.66 -3.38
C LYS A 267 16.16 -11.85 -3.42
N CYS A 268 16.45 -12.42 -2.25
CA CYS A 268 17.34 -13.54 -2.06
C CYS A 268 16.97 -14.70 -3.00
N ASN A 269 17.98 -15.30 -3.64
CA ASN A 269 17.87 -16.38 -4.63
C ASN A 269 17.06 -16.00 -5.89
N SER A 270 16.95 -14.71 -6.20
CA SER A 270 16.34 -14.26 -7.47
C SER A 270 17.28 -14.48 -8.65
N THR A 271 16.73 -15.09 -9.70
CA THR A 271 17.36 -15.19 -11.01
C THR A 271 16.87 -14.04 -11.91
N MET A 272 17.77 -13.41 -12.67
CA MET A 272 17.46 -12.32 -13.61
C MET A 272 16.81 -11.07 -12.99
N LEU A 273 17.43 -10.51 -11.98
CA LEU A 273 16.97 -9.28 -11.36
C LEU A 273 17.44 -8.05 -12.16
N MET A 274 16.49 -7.38 -12.83
CA MET A 274 16.78 -6.21 -13.66
C MET A 274 17.13 -4.96 -12.84
N ALA A 275 18.20 -4.27 -13.22
CA ALA A 275 18.51 -2.92 -12.74
C ALA A 275 17.60 -1.85 -13.40
N PRO A 276 17.26 -0.75 -12.71
CA PRO A 276 17.67 -0.40 -11.34
C PRO A 276 16.92 -1.21 -10.28
N THR A 277 17.63 -1.64 -9.24
CA THR A 277 17.07 -2.45 -8.15
C THR A 277 17.88 -2.28 -6.87
N GLU A 278 17.32 -2.68 -5.73
CA GLU A 278 18.05 -2.90 -4.48
C GLU A 278 18.08 -4.40 -4.17
N ILE A 279 19.16 -4.86 -3.53
CA ILE A 279 19.28 -6.18 -2.90
C ILE A 279 19.76 -6.00 -1.46
N SER A 280 19.37 -6.90 -0.58
CA SER A 280 19.82 -6.89 0.82
C SER A 280 19.89 -8.30 1.36
N SER A 281 20.58 -8.51 2.48
CA SER A 281 20.56 -9.81 3.18
C SER A 281 20.71 -9.57 4.67
N GLY A 282 19.98 -10.35 5.46
CA GLY A 282 20.06 -10.32 6.92
C GLY A 282 20.07 -11.69 7.60
N ASP A 283 19.47 -12.71 6.97
CA ASP A 283 19.41 -14.09 7.50
C ASP A 283 19.59 -15.14 6.38
N GLY A 284 20.56 -16.04 6.56
CA GLY A 284 20.82 -17.18 5.67
C GLY A 284 21.61 -16.87 4.39
N PRO A 285 22.21 -17.89 3.74
CA PRO A 285 22.97 -17.70 2.51
C PRO A 285 22.02 -17.29 1.37
N CYS A 286 22.45 -16.29 0.60
CA CYS A 286 21.64 -15.71 -0.46
C CYS A 286 22.46 -15.47 -1.72
N THR A 287 21.83 -15.68 -2.87
CA THR A 287 22.43 -15.42 -4.18
C THR A 287 21.53 -14.55 -5.05
N TRP A 288 22.12 -13.80 -5.98
CA TRP A 288 21.40 -12.97 -6.95
C TRP A 288 22.09 -13.04 -8.29
N GLN A 289 21.31 -13.04 -9.37
CA GLN A 289 21.80 -12.73 -10.70
C GLN A 289 21.23 -11.39 -11.15
N LEU A 290 22.08 -10.38 -11.23
CA LEU A 290 21.74 -9.03 -11.64
C LEU A 290 21.93 -8.89 -13.14
N VAL A 291 20.97 -8.22 -13.80
CA VAL A 291 21.03 -7.98 -15.25
C VAL A 291 20.60 -6.56 -15.62
N THR A 292 21.01 -6.03 -16.77
CA THR A 292 20.51 -4.75 -17.31
C THR A 292 19.77 -4.95 -18.64
N PRO A 293 18.85 -4.03 -19.02
CA PRO A 293 18.25 -4.04 -20.35
C PRO A 293 19.29 -3.64 -21.41
N GLY A 294 19.74 -4.59 -22.23
CA GLY A 294 20.77 -4.36 -23.25
C GLY A 294 22.18 -4.66 -22.76
N ALA A 295 23.21 -4.19 -23.45
CA ALA A 295 24.63 -4.47 -23.15
C ALA A 295 25.27 -3.46 -22.19
N TYR A 296 24.49 -2.79 -21.34
CA TYR A 296 25.02 -1.82 -20.38
C TYR A 296 25.66 -2.52 -19.20
N PRO A 297 26.94 -2.26 -18.89
CA PRO A 297 27.57 -2.90 -17.74
C PRO A 297 26.91 -2.51 -16.41
N ILE A 298 27.03 -3.33 -15.38
CA ILE A 298 26.40 -3.11 -14.07
C ILE A 298 27.30 -2.31 -13.14
N SER A 299 26.74 -1.38 -12.37
CA SER A 299 27.35 -0.81 -11.16
C SER A 299 26.55 -1.23 -9.93
N ILE A 300 27.22 -1.79 -8.93
CA ILE A 300 26.62 -2.13 -7.64
C ILE A 300 27.27 -1.31 -6.52
N TYR A 301 26.46 -0.69 -5.67
CA TYR A 301 26.87 0.21 -4.60
C TYR A 301 26.45 -0.37 -3.25
N PHE A 302 27.41 -0.65 -2.38
CA PHE A 302 27.17 -1.22 -1.05
C PHE A 302 26.97 -0.09 -0.05
N VAL A 303 25.72 0.19 0.30
CA VAL A 303 25.33 1.35 1.11
C VAL A 303 25.40 1.07 2.62
N GLU A 304 25.09 -0.16 3.03
CA GLU A 304 25.12 -0.59 4.43
C GLU A 304 25.71 -1.99 4.53
N MET A 305 26.59 -2.22 5.51
CA MET A 305 27.19 -3.54 5.80
C MET A 305 27.53 -3.66 7.28
N ALA A 306 27.14 -4.77 7.92
CA ALA A 306 27.53 -5.08 9.29
C ALA A 306 28.98 -5.59 9.36
N ASN A 307 29.64 -5.44 10.52
CA ASN A 307 30.98 -5.97 10.71
C ASN A 307 31.02 -7.50 10.55
N GLY A 308 32.00 -7.99 9.80
CA GLY A 308 32.14 -9.42 9.51
C GLY A 308 31.33 -9.92 8.31
N THR A 309 30.55 -9.04 7.67
CA THR A 309 29.80 -9.37 6.45
C THR A 309 30.74 -9.49 5.25
N THR A 310 30.63 -10.58 4.48
CA THR A 310 31.37 -10.76 3.22
C THR A 310 30.42 -11.04 2.06
N VAL A 311 30.48 -10.22 1.02
CA VAL A 311 29.68 -10.41 -0.21
C VAL A 311 30.63 -10.68 -1.37
N GLU A 312 30.42 -11.78 -2.08
CA GLU A 312 31.21 -12.21 -3.21
C GLU A 312 30.53 -11.81 -4.53
N LEU A 313 31.30 -11.25 -5.45
CA LEU A 313 30.85 -10.84 -6.77
C LEU A 313 31.50 -11.74 -7.83
N TYR A 314 30.68 -12.30 -8.71
CA TYR A 314 31.09 -13.22 -9.76
C TYR A 314 30.66 -12.68 -11.13
N ASP A 315 31.52 -12.84 -12.14
CA ASP A 315 31.22 -12.44 -13.51
C ASP A 315 30.18 -13.36 -14.19
N GLU A 316 29.89 -13.12 -15.47
CA GLU A 316 28.95 -13.93 -16.26
C GLU A 316 29.38 -15.40 -16.42
N ASN A 317 30.65 -15.72 -16.22
CA ASN A 317 31.22 -17.06 -16.30
C ASN A 317 31.36 -17.73 -14.93
N MET A 318 30.78 -17.13 -13.87
CA MET A 318 30.89 -17.58 -12.48
C MET A 318 32.33 -17.55 -11.94
N GLN A 319 33.20 -16.69 -12.49
CA GLN A 319 34.52 -16.45 -11.93
C GLN A 319 34.47 -15.33 -10.90
N LEU A 320 35.06 -15.57 -9.72
CA LEU A 320 35.12 -14.58 -8.64
C LEU A 320 35.85 -13.32 -9.12
N SER A 321 35.15 -12.20 -9.09
CA SER A 321 35.63 -10.88 -9.47
C SER A 321 36.16 -10.10 -8.27
N LEU A 322 35.40 -10.05 -7.17
CA LEU A 322 35.77 -9.29 -5.97
C LEU A 322 35.00 -9.76 -4.73
N GLU A 323 35.62 -9.65 -3.56
CA GLU A 323 34.96 -9.75 -2.25
C GLU A 323 34.78 -8.36 -1.65
N ILE A 324 33.57 -8.07 -1.18
CA ILE A 324 33.20 -6.82 -0.52
C ILE A 324 33.00 -7.09 0.96
N LYS A 325 33.69 -6.32 1.82
CA LYS A 325 33.71 -6.51 3.28
C LYS A 325 33.39 -5.24 4.08
N GLN A 326 33.01 -4.16 3.40
CA GLN A 326 32.73 -2.86 4.03
C GLN A 326 31.72 -2.07 3.21
N SER A 327 30.94 -1.21 3.86
CA SER A 327 30.02 -0.29 3.21
C SER A 327 30.74 0.93 2.61
N GLY A 328 30.01 1.73 1.81
CA GLY A 328 30.53 2.93 1.18
C GLY A 328 31.43 2.68 -0.03
N VAL A 329 31.40 1.45 -0.57
CA VAL A 329 32.16 1.04 -1.76
C VAL A 329 31.22 0.67 -2.90
N TYR A 330 31.77 0.60 -4.11
CA TYR A 330 31.04 0.16 -5.29
C TYR A 330 31.91 -0.75 -6.15
N PHE A 331 31.26 -1.49 -7.05
CA PHE A 331 31.91 -2.32 -8.05
C PHE A 331 31.26 -2.09 -9.41
N ASP A 332 32.11 -1.85 -10.41
CA ASP A 332 31.72 -1.71 -11.81
C ASP A 332 32.03 -3.02 -12.54
N ALA A 333 30.99 -3.77 -12.86
CA ALA A 333 31.11 -4.95 -13.71
C ALA A 333 31.49 -4.55 -15.15
N LYS A 334 32.10 -5.48 -15.87
CA LYS A 334 32.45 -5.29 -17.30
C LYS A 334 31.30 -5.62 -18.24
N THR A 335 30.31 -6.38 -17.75
CA THR A 335 29.21 -6.92 -18.54
C THR A 335 27.87 -6.56 -17.91
N ASN A 336 26.81 -6.84 -18.67
CA ASN A 336 25.42 -6.60 -18.27
C ASN A 336 24.86 -7.72 -17.37
N ILE A 337 25.71 -8.63 -16.87
CA ILE A 337 25.36 -9.72 -15.98
C ILE A 337 26.35 -9.73 -14.81
N LEU A 338 25.85 -9.77 -13.59
CA LEU A 338 26.67 -9.85 -12.38
C LEU A 338 26.01 -10.79 -11.39
N ASN A 339 26.72 -11.83 -10.94
CA ASN A 339 26.24 -12.75 -9.93
C ASN A 339 26.77 -12.31 -8.56
N VAL A 340 25.92 -12.32 -7.54
CA VAL A 340 26.24 -11.89 -6.18
C VAL A 340 25.93 -13.02 -5.22
N ALA A 341 26.82 -13.29 -4.28
CA ALA A 341 26.61 -14.28 -3.23
C ALA A 341 26.95 -13.70 -1.86
N HIS A 342 26.16 -14.08 -0.86
CA HIS A 342 26.37 -13.76 0.55
C HIS A 342 26.22 -15.05 1.35
N ASP A 343 27.17 -15.33 2.23
CA ASP A 343 27.26 -16.57 3.00
C ASP A 343 26.23 -16.66 4.14
N GLY A 344 25.53 -15.56 4.42
CA GLY A 344 24.54 -15.45 5.49
C GLY A 344 25.12 -14.97 6.82
N VAL A 345 26.39 -14.58 6.87
CA VAL A 345 27.04 -14.01 8.06
C VAL A 345 27.00 -12.49 7.97
N GLY A 346 26.25 -11.87 8.89
CA GLY A 346 26.08 -10.42 8.91
C GLY A 346 24.98 -9.95 7.96
N SER A 347 24.95 -8.65 7.69
CA SER A 347 23.90 -8.05 6.89
C SER A 347 24.45 -6.99 5.95
N PHE A 348 23.82 -6.85 4.78
CA PHE A 348 24.16 -5.78 3.84
C PHE A 348 22.94 -5.26 3.09
N LYS A 349 23.11 -4.06 2.53
CA LYS A 349 22.21 -3.46 1.54
C LYS A 349 23.05 -2.91 0.39
N ALA A 350 22.64 -3.21 -0.84
CA ALA A 350 23.27 -2.72 -2.05
C ALA A 350 22.25 -2.21 -3.08
N VAL A 351 22.63 -1.15 -3.80
CA VAL A 351 21.85 -0.55 -4.89
C VAL A 351 22.52 -0.89 -6.21
N VAL A 352 21.76 -1.33 -7.20
CA VAL A 352 22.25 -1.77 -8.50
C VAL A 352 21.72 -0.85 -9.58
N LYS A 353 22.61 -0.40 -10.47
CA LYS A 353 22.30 0.50 -11.59
C LYS A 353 22.98 0.00 -12.86
N ALA A 354 22.45 0.40 -14.02
CA ALA A 354 23.15 0.29 -15.28
C ALA A 354 24.18 1.43 -15.39
N GLN A 355 25.38 1.12 -15.87
CA GLN A 355 26.37 2.11 -16.23
C GLN A 355 25.86 2.89 -17.45
N THR A 356 25.77 4.20 -17.29
CA THR A 356 25.59 5.11 -18.42
C THR A 356 26.98 5.55 -18.87
N HIS A 357 27.36 5.28 -20.12
CA HIS A 357 28.52 5.95 -20.71
C HIS A 357 28.26 7.46 -20.67
N GLY A 358 28.98 8.17 -19.80
CA GLY A 358 29.07 9.62 -19.87
C GLY A 358 29.78 10.00 -21.16
N SER A 359 29.11 10.78 -21.99
CA SER A 359 29.75 11.65 -22.98
C SER A 359 30.59 12.70 -22.29
#